data_AF-A0A8T1AVU0-F1
#
_entry.id   AF-A0A8T1AVU0-F1
#
_cell.length_a   1.000
_cell.length_b   1.000
_cell.length_c   1.000
_cell.angle_alpha   90.00
_cell.angle_beta   90.00
_cell.angle_gamma   90.00
#
_symmetry.space_group_name_H-M   'P 1'
#
loop_
_entity.id
_entity.type
_entity.pdbx_description
1 polymer ?
#
loop_
_entity_poly.entity_id
_entity_poly.type
_entity_poly.pdbx_seq_one_letter_code
_entity_poly.pdbx_strand_id
1 'polypeptide(L)' 'MVHASGAQLKELSGFVSSGALKPVIDSVYSFDQLLLALEKLEVKTVRGKVVLRAAY' A
#
# COMPACT_ATOMS: atom_id res chain seq x y z
N MET A 1 0.10 -21.17 5.11
CA MET A 1 0.01 -20.70 3.71
C MET A 1 -0.98 -19.53 3.67
N VAL A 2 -0.65 -18.41 3.03
CA VAL A 2 -1.59 -17.27 2.92
C VAL A 2 -2.72 -17.69 1.97
N HIS A 3 -3.96 -17.66 2.44
CA HIS A 3 -5.15 -17.96 1.63
C HIS A 3 -5.82 -16.65 1.24
N ALA A 4 -5.82 -16.31 -0.05
CA ALA A 4 -6.53 -15.14 -0.53
C ALA A 4 -8.04 -15.43 -0.57
N SER A 5 -8.80 -14.81 0.34
CA SER A 5 -10.26 -14.88 0.36
C SER A 5 -10.86 -13.54 -0.05
N GLY A 6 -11.67 -13.54 -1.12
CA GLY A 6 -12.41 -12.34 -1.53
C GLY A 6 -13.36 -11.83 -0.44
N ALA A 7 -13.93 -12.72 0.38
CA ALA A 7 -14.80 -12.35 1.50
C ALA A 7 -14.03 -11.53 2.56
N GLN A 8 -12.80 -11.95 2.90
CA GLN A 8 -11.95 -11.21 3.84
C GLN A 8 -11.51 -9.86 3.28
N LEU A 9 -11.21 -9.77 1.98
CA LEU A 9 -10.89 -8.50 1.34
C LEU A 9 -12.08 -7.51 1.37
N LYS A 10 -13.31 -8.03 1.22
CA LYS A 10 -14.54 -7.22 1.32
C LYS A 10 -14.78 -6.70 2.74
N GLU A 11 -14.47 -7.49 3.76
CA GLU A 11 -14.55 -7.03 5.15
C GLU A 11 -13.51 -5.92 5.44
N LEU A 12 -12.26 -6.15 5.02
CA LEU A 12 -11.18 -5.17 5.16
C LEU A 12 -11.51 -3.86 4.45
N SER A 13 -12.11 -3.90 3.26
CA SER A 13 -12.51 -2.68 2.56
C SER A 13 -13.57 -1.89 3.33
N GLY A 14 -14.51 -2.58 4.00
CA GLY A 14 -15.49 -1.95 4.89
C GLY A 14 -14.84 -1.16 6.03
N PHE A 15 -13.80 -1.70 6.67
CA PHE A 15 -13.07 -0.99 7.71
C PHE A 15 -12.27 0.20 7.18
N VAL A 16 -11.71 0.10 5.97
CA VAL A 16 -11.02 1.22 5.32
C VAL A 16 -12.01 2.35 4.99
N SER A 17 -13.16 2.01 4.41
CA SER A 17 -14.20 2.98 4.06
C SER A 17 -14.83 3.69 5.26
N SER A 18 -14.98 2.99 6.40
CA SER A 18 -15.48 3.60 7.64
C SER A 18 -14.43 4.42 8.40
N GLY A 19 -13.17 4.35 7.99
CA GLY A 19 -12.04 4.97 8.69
C GLY A 19 -11.59 4.25 9.97
N ALA A 20 -12.19 3.11 10.29
CA ALA A 20 -11.79 2.24 11.41
C ALA A 20 -10.41 1.61 11.18
N LEU A 21 -10.03 1.39 9.91
CA LEU A 21 -8.71 0.97 9.49
C LEU A 21 -8.10 2.02 8.57
N LYS A 22 -6.92 2.55 8.91
CA LYS A 22 -6.20 3.53 8.09
C LYS A 22 -4.90 2.94 7.57
N PRO A 23 -4.66 2.90 6.25
CA PRO A 23 -3.36 2.53 5.71
C PRO A 23 -2.28 3.49 6.22
N VAL A 24 -1.16 2.94 6.68
CA VAL A 24 0.04 3.74 6.96
C VAL A 24 0.83 3.86 5.66
N ILE A 25 0.85 5.06 5.10
CA ILE A 25 1.58 5.39 3.88
C ILE A 25 2.89 6.06 4.30
N ASP A 26 4.01 5.47 3.88
CA ASP A 26 5.35 6.02 4.09
C ASP A 26 5.64 7.12 3.07
N SER A 27 5.41 6.80 1.80
CA SER A 27 5.78 7.64 0.66
C SER A 27 4.89 7.34 -0.55
N VAL A 28 4.71 8.36 -1.39
CA VAL A 28 3.95 8.27 -2.64
C VAL A 28 4.85 8.75 -3.76
N TYR A 29 4.96 7.94 -4.82
CA TYR A 29 5.76 8.24 -6.01
C TYR A 29 4.85 8.22 -7.25
N SER A 30 5.23 8.96 -8.27
CA SER A 30 4.64 8.79 -9.60
C SER A 30 5.19 7.53 -10.28
N PHE A 31 4.49 7.01 -11.28
CA PHE A 31 4.89 5.76 -11.93
C PHE A 31 6.28 5.83 -12.59
N ASP A 32 6.66 6.99 -13.14
CA ASP A 32 7.99 7.25 -13.71
C ASP A 32 9.13 7.19 -12.66
N GLN A 33 8.79 7.27 -11.38
CA GLN A 33 9.73 7.14 -10.26
C GLN A 33 9.79 5.73 -9.67
N LEU A 34 9.28 4.71 -10.39
CA LEU A 34 9.25 3.31 -9.93
C LEU A 34 10.60 2.83 -9.37
N LEU A 35 11.71 3.13 -10.04
CA LEU A 35 13.04 2.67 -9.60
C LEU A 35 13.43 3.29 -8.25
N LEU A 36 13.16 4.59 -8.03
CA LEU A 36 13.41 5.25 -6.74
C LEU A 36 12.53 4.67 -5.61
N ALA A 37 11.29 4.31 -5.92
CA ALA A 37 10.39 3.66 -4.97
C ALA A 37 10.90 2.27 -4.56
N LEU A 38 11.50 1.52 -5.49
CA LEU A 38 12.12 0.22 -5.20
C LEU A 38 13.38 0.38 -4.34
N GLU A 39 14.27 1.30 -4.68
CA GLU A 39 15.46 1.61 -3.87
C GLU A 39 15.08 1.94 -2.42
N LYS A 40 14.02 2.73 -2.21
CA LYS A 40 13.50 3.06 -0.87
C LYS A 40 13.11 1.83 -0.06
N LEU A 41 12.52 0.81 -0.69
CA LEU A 41 12.12 -0.44 -0.03
C LEU A 41 13.32 -1.28 0.43
N GLU A 42 14.44 -1.23 -0.30
CA GLU A 42 15.64 -1.98 0.04
C GLU A 42 16.28 -1.52 1.36
N VAL A 43 16.09 -0.24 1.73
CA VAL A 43 16.74 0.36 2.91
C VAL A 43 16.16 -0.14 4.25
N LYS A 44 15.16 -1.02 4.28
CA LYS A 44 14.51 -1.57 5.52
C LYS A 44 14.06 -0.52 6.56
N THR A 45 14.00 0.76 6.19
CA THR A 45 13.56 1.88 7.05
C THR A 45 12.12 2.31 6.78
N VAL A 46 11.49 1.72 5.76
CA VAL A 46 10.11 2.03 5.34
C VAL A 46 9.14 1.71 6.46
N ARG A 47 8.31 2.69 6.82
CA ARG A 47 7.25 2.51 7.82
C ARG A 47 5.89 2.47 7.13
N GLY A 48 5.42 1.26 6.83
CA GLY A 48 4.11 1.06 6.20
C GLY A 48 4.25 0.76 4.71
N LYS A 49 3.52 1.51 3.87
CA LYS A 49 3.38 1.24 2.44
C LYS A 49 4.03 2.34 1.59
N VAL A 50 4.78 1.94 0.57
CA VAL A 50 5.17 2.80 -0.55
C VAL A 50 4.11 2.69 -1.63
N VAL A 51 3.56 3.81 -2.10
CA VAL A 51 2.45 3.84 -3.06
C VAL A 51 2.91 4.43 -4.40
N LEU A 52 2.54 3.78 -5.50
CA LEU A 52 2.73 4.31 -6.85
C LEU A 52 1.41 4.86 -7.38
N ARG A 53 1.43 6.09 -7.88
CA ARG A 53 0.31 6.66 -8.65
C ARG A 53 0.46 6.24 -10.12
N ALA A 54 -0.42 5.35 -10.57
CA ALA A 54 -0.37 4.73 -11.91
C ALA A 54 -1.26 5.41 -12.98
N ALA A 55 -2.18 6.29 -12.58
CA ALA A 55 -3.02 7.07 -13.49
C ALA A 55 -3.26 8.47 -12.89
N TYR A 56 -3.36 9.47 -13.77
CA TYR A 56 -3.85 10.81 -13.45
C TYR A 56 -5.30 10.93 -13.89
#